data_AF-A0A9N8N7I0-F1
#
_entry.id   AF-A0A9N8N7I0-F1
#
_cell.length_a   1.000
_cell.length_b   1.000
_cell.length_c   1.000
_cell.angle_alpha   90.00
_cell.angle_beta   90.00
_cell.angle_gamma   90.00
#
_symmetry.space_group_name_H-M   'P 1'
#
loop_
_entity.id
_entity.type
_entity.pdbx_description
1 polymer ?
#
loop_
_entity_poly.entity_id
_entity_poly.type
_entity_poly.pdbx_seq_one_letter_code
_entity_poly.pdbx_strand_id
1 'polypeptide(L)'
;MAIAIIEANGCPAEISFDHDLGGDDTAMPVVKRLIELDLDAAGAYIPPDFHFSVHSANPVGRENIRALLAQYLVVRLESDHKRDT
;
A
#
# COMPACT_ATOMS: atom_id res chain seq x y z
N MET A 1 -15.99 -4.18 1.28
CA MET A 1 -15.26 -3.01 0.75
C MET A 1 -13.85 -3.10 1.32
N ALA A 2 -12.82 -3.07 0.46
CA ALA A 2 -11.46 -3.50 0.81
C ALA A 2 -10.85 -2.63 1.91
N ILE A 3 -11.11 -1.32 1.86
CA ILE A 3 -10.68 -0.35 2.86
C ILE A 3 -11.21 -0.72 4.25
N ALA A 4 -12.51 -0.99 4.37
CA ALA A 4 -13.13 -1.35 5.65
C ALA A 4 -12.54 -2.63 6.26
N ILE A 5 -12.10 -3.59 5.44
CA ILE A 5 -11.43 -4.81 5.91
C ILE A 5 -10.05 -4.46 6.49
N ILE A 6 -9.26 -3.64 5.79
CA ILE A 6 -7.95 -3.21 6.25
C ILE A 6 -8.08 -2.41 7.55
N GLU A 7 -8.99 -1.44 7.62
CA GLU A 7 -9.20 -0.62 8.82
C GLU A 7 -9.64 -1.45 10.04
N ALA A 8 -10.46 -2.48 9.83
CA ALA A 8 -10.94 -3.33 10.92
C ALA A 8 -9.94 -4.41 11.39
N ASN A 9 -9.06 -4.87 10.50
CA ASN A 9 -8.20 -6.04 10.77
C ASN A 9 -6.69 -5.71 10.76
N GLY A 10 -6.32 -4.47 10.41
CA GLY A 10 -4.93 -4.09 10.20
C GLY A 10 -4.44 -4.36 8.77
N CYS A 11 -3.17 -4.06 8.53
CA CYS A 11 -2.51 -4.38 7.27
C CYS A 11 -2.22 -5.88 7.17
N PRO A 12 -2.69 -6.59 6.13
CA PRO A 12 -2.28 -7.98 5.90
C PRO A 12 -0.81 -8.06 5.47
N ALA A 13 -0.16 -9.21 5.66
CA ALA A 13 1.21 -9.44 5.19
C ALA A 13 1.34 -9.41 3.65
N GLU A 14 0.26 -9.70 2.92
CA GLU A 14 0.26 -9.67 1.45
C GLU A 14 -1.01 -9.04 0.89
N ILE A 15 -0.88 -8.22 -0.16
CA ILE A 15 -2.01 -7.69 -0.96
C ILE A 15 -1.74 -7.92 -2.45
N SER A 16 -2.72 -8.47 -3.16
CA SER A 16 -2.75 -8.50 -4.62
C SER A 16 -3.74 -7.46 -5.14
N PHE A 17 -3.24 -6.46 -5.86
CA PHE A 17 -4.06 -5.40 -6.45
C PHE A 17 -4.47 -5.78 -7.87
N ASP A 18 -5.75 -5.65 -8.18
CA ASP A 18 -6.26 -5.70 -9.55
C ASP A 18 -6.86 -4.34 -9.92
N HIS A 19 -6.24 -3.66 -10.88
CA HIS A 19 -6.69 -2.33 -11.32
C HIS A 19 -7.89 -2.41 -12.28
N ASP A 20 -8.11 -3.54 -12.94
CA ASP A 20 -9.12 -3.65 -13.99
C ASP A 20 -10.49 -4.06 -13.45
N LEU A 21 -10.52 -4.57 -12.20
CA LEU A 21 -11.73 -4.70 -11.41
C LEU A 21 -12.20 -3.30 -10.98
N GLY A 22 -12.98 -2.63 -11.84
CA GLY A 22 -13.58 -1.32 -11.53
C GLY A 22 -14.47 -1.31 -10.28
N GLY A 23 -14.97 -0.14 -9.89
CA GLY A 23 -15.79 0.09 -8.68
C GLY A 23 -15.33 1.32 -7.91
N ASP A 24 -16.00 1.67 -6.81
CA ASP A 24 -15.63 2.86 -6.01
C ASP A 24 -14.41 2.59 -5.10
N ASP A 25 -14.16 1.32 -4.76
CA ASP A 25 -12.98 0.79 -4.05
C ASP A 25 -11.90 0.31 -5.03
N THR A 26 -11.57 1.12 -6.04
CA THR A 26 -10.49 0.75 -6.96
C THR A 26 -9.15 0.61 -6.23
N ALA A 27 -8.20 -0.12 -6.83
CA ALA A 27 -6.90 -0.40 -6.24
C ALA A 27 -6.14 0.88 -5.79
N MET A 28 -6.27 1.99 -6.52
CA MET A 28 -5.58 3.25 -6.17
C MET A 28 -6.10 3.90 -4.87
N PRO A 29 -7.41 4.10 -4.65
CA PRO A 29 -7.97 4.44 -3.34
C PRO A 29 -7.46 3.57 -2.19
N VAL A 30 -7.42 2.24 -2.37
CA VAL A 30 -6.91 1.31 -1.34
C VAL A 30 -5.44 1.57 -1.03
N VAL A 31 -4.60 1.75 -2.06
CA VAL A 31 -3.16 2.06 -1.90
C VAL A 31 -2.97 3.37 -1.13
N LYS A 32 -3.70 4.42 -1.49
CA LYS A 32 -3.61 5.71 -0.79
C LYS A 32 -4.03 5.59 0.66
N ARG A 33 -5.14 4.90 0.93
CA ARG A 33 -5.62 4.71 2.30
C ARG A 33 -4.64 3.89 3.15
N LEU A 34 -4.00 2.88 2.56
CA LEU A 34 -2.97 2.09 3.23
C LEU A 34 -1.77 2.96 3.64
N ILE A 35 -1.31 3.85 2.75
CA ILE A 35 -0.22 4.79 3.03
C ILE A 35 -0.62 5.79 4.12
N GLU A 36 -1.83 6.35 4.06
CA GLU A 36 -2.35 7.26 5.08
C GLU A 36 -2.37 6.63 6.48
N LEU A 37 -2.89 5.40 6.59
CA LEU A 37 -2.92 4.66 7.86
C LEU A 37 -1.52 4.41 8.41
N ASP A 38 -0.55 4.13 7.55
CA ASP A 38 0.85 3.93 7.97
C ASP A 38 1.54 5.23 8.40
N LEU A 39 1.27 6.33 7.71
CA LEU A 39 1.72 7.65 8.12
C LEU A 39 1.12 8.06 9.48
N ASP A 40 -0.18 7.87 9.67
CA ASP A 40 -0.88 8.15 10.94
C ASP A 40 -0.31 7.29 12.09
N ALA A 41 0.16 6.08 11.79
CA ALA A 41 0.82 5.18 12.72
C ALA A 41 2.34 5.36 12.83
N ALA A 42 2.91 6.44 12.28
CA ALA A 42 4.35 6.73 12.29
C ALA A 42 5.24 5.59 11.71
N GLY A 43 4.72 4.91 10.70
CA GLY A 43 5.35 3.80 9.98
C GLY A 43 5.10 2.41 10.58
N ALA A 44 4.27 2.29 11.62
CA ALA A 44 4.04 1.05 12.37
C ALA A 44 2.81 0.25 11.90
N TYR A 45 2.09 0.69 10.87
CA TYR A 45 0.87 0.02 10.41
C TYR A 45 1.16 -1.10 9.40
N ILE A 46 2.06 -0.83 8.45
CA ILE A 46 2.48 -1.80 7.44
C ILE A 46 3.59 -2.68 8.03
N PRO A 47 3.43 -4.01 8.07
CA PRO A 47 4.42 -4.87 8.69
C PRO A 47 5.74 -4.91 7.88
N PRO A 48 6.87 -5.24 8.51
CA PRO A 48 8.18 -5.27 7.82
C PRO A 48 8.28 -6.33 6.71
N ASP A 49 7.52 -7.42 6.82
CA ASP A 49 7.42 -8.52 5.86
C ASP A 49 6.26 -8.32 4.86
N PHE A 50 5.77 -7.09 4.72
CA PHE A 50 4.71 -6.77 3.76
C PHE A 50 5.16 -6.96 2.31
N HIS A 51 4.34 -7.67 1.54
CA HIS A 51 4.53 -7.90 0.11
C HIS A 51 3.28 -7.49 -0.68
N PHE A 52 3.47 -7.06 -1.93
CA PHE A 52 2.34 -6.78 -2.81
C PHE A 52 2.62 -7.10 -4.28
N SER A 53 1.55 -7.40 -5.01
CA SER A 53 1.56 -7.62 -6.46
C SER A 53 0.50 -6.73 -7.13
N VAL A 54 0.70 -6.42 -8.43
CA VAL A 54 -0.25 -5.61 -9.20
C VAL A 54 -0.55 -6.29 -10.54
N HIS A 55 -1.79 -6.72 -10.70
CA HIS A 55 -2.33 -7.27 -11.94
C HIS A 55 -3.16 -6.18 -12.64
N SER A 56 -2.84 -5.93 -13.91
CA SER A 56 -3.62 -5.03 -14.76
C SER A 56 -3.19 -5.17 -16.21
N ALA A 57 -4.16 -5.15 -17.11
CA ALA A 57 -4.04 -4.98 -18.54
C ALA A 57 -3.72 -3.52 -18.92
N ASN A 58 -4.02 -2.54 -18.05
CA ASN A 58 -3.59 -1.16 -18.20
C ASN A 58 -2.15 -0.98 -17.67
N PRO A 59 -1.12 -0.88 -18.54
CA PRO A 59 0.26 -0.77 -18.09
C PRO A 59 0.53 0.53 -17.30
N VAL A 60 -0.20 1.60 -17.60
CA VAL A 60 -0.07 2.88 -16.88
C VAL A 60 -0.68 2.76 -15.49
N GLY A 61 -1.87 2.18 -15.37
CA GLY A 61 -2.52 1.92 -14.07
C GLY A 61 -1.67 1.03 -13.17
N ARG A 62 -1.13 -0.06 -13.75
CA ARG A 62 -0.20 -0.97 -13.07
C ARG A 62 1.01 -0.24 -12.51
N GLU A 63 1.67 0.54 -13.36
CA GLU A 63 2.91 1.23 -13.00
C GLU A 63 2.66 2.33 -11.96
N ASN A 64 1.54 3.05 -12.06
CA ASN A 64 1.17 4.07 -11.08
C ASN A 64 1.01 3.48 -9.67
N ILE A 65 0.31 2.35 -9.53
CA ILE A 65 0.15 1.66 -8.23
C ILE A 65 1.50 1.16 -7.73
N ARG A 66 2.23 0.45 -8.60
CA ARG A 66 3.52 -0.15 -8.25
C ARG A 66 4.54 0.90 -7.80
N ALA A 67 4.71 1.97 -8.57
CA ALA A 67 5.67 3.02 -8.29
C ALA A 67 5.32 3.78 -7.01
N LEU A 68 4.05 4.11 -6.80
CA LEU A 68 3.62 4.84 -5.61
C LEU A 68 3.90 4.05 -4.32
N LEU A 69 3.43 2.81 -4.23
CA LEU A 69 3.57 2.02 -3.02
C LEU A 69 5.03 1.58 -2.79
N ALA A 70 5.75 1.19 -3.84
CA ALA A 70 7.17 0.83 -3.72
C ALA A 70 8.02 2.02 -3.24
N GLN A 71 7.81 3.21 -3.82
CA GLN A 71 8.57 4.41 -3.43
C GLN A 71 8.28 4.80 -1.97
N TYR A 72 7.03 4.70 -1.53
CA TYR A 72 6.67 4.94 -0.14
C TYR A 72 7.43 4.01 0.82
N LEU A 73 7.44 2.70 0.54
CA LEU A 73 8.12 1.72 1.38
C LEU A 73 9.64 1.97 1.46
N VAL A 74 10.28 2.40 0.37
CA VAL A 74 11.70 2.79 0.36
C VAL A 74 11.96 3.99 1.28
N VAL A 75 11.19 5.07 1.12
CA VAL A 75 11.34 6.29 1.95
C VAL A 75 11.11 5.99 3.43
N ARG A 76 10.15 5.12 3.73
CA ARG A 76 9.87 4.65 5.08
C ARG A 76 11.08 3.96 5.69
N LEU A 77 11.67 2.98 5.00
CA LEU A 77 12.87 2.26 5.47
C LEU A 77 14.06 3.19 5.71
N GLU A 78 14.28 4.19 4.85
CA GLU A 78 15.32 5.20 5.05
C GLU A 78 15.06 6.09 6.29
N SER A 79 13.79 6.35 6.60
CA SER A 79 13.37 7.14 7.75
C SER A 79 13.51 6.36 9.06
N ASP A 80 13.26 5.05 9.04
CA ASP A 80 13.51 4.15 10.16
C ASP A 80 15.00 4.13 10.53
N HIS A 81 15.87 3.97 9.52
CA HIS A 81 17.32 3.89 9.74
C HIS A 81 17.91 5.16 10.36
N LYS A 82 17.33 6.34 10.07
CA LYS A 82 17.73 7.62 10.68
C LYS A 82 17.24 7.80 12.11
N ARG A 83 16.21 7.05 12.55
CA ARG A 83 15.71 7.10 13.94
C ARG A 83 16.58 6.26 14.88
N ASP A 84 17.33 5.31 14.35
CA ASP A 84 18.18 4.39 15.12
C ASP A 84 19.64 4.87 15.27
N THR A 85 20.03 5.97 14.62
CA THR A 85 21.37 6.61 14.69
C THR A 85 21.36 7.89 15.50
#